data_AF-A0A923HXG3-F1
#
_entry.id   AF-A0A923HXG3-F1
#
_cell.length_a   1.000
_cell.length_b   1.000
_cell.length_c   1.000
_cell.angle_alpha   90.00
_cell.angle_beta   90.00
_cell.angle_gamma   90.00
#
_symmetry.space_group_name_H-M   'P 1'
#
loop_
_entity.id
_entity.type
_entity.pdbx_description
1 polymer ?
#
loop_
_entity_poly.entity_id
_entity_poly.type
_entity_poly.pdbx_seq_one_letter_code
_entity_poly.pdbx_strand_id
1 'polypeptide(L)'
;MTTVFVSSTPFDLAVHRKRLSEEFTREAAAYFGATLTSALPETPIEDRLRLVRSAKAYIGVFGMVFGDVDASTGKSLIQLEYLEAQLYCIPTLIYLIDEDEHPILPKNVDTGIAAQWLADFKAQLSQSHDVRFFDSPDDLVAKIHNDLHRVLSPVKKAVPAAVPAPAPVTVAPVTVPAVVTPQAQAASLSTAAPEVAAPAVKKNAQRYLLTEPRFAFFKSKVLPVLPPDFDDAPLKDALELLLASNTLAAASSLARGAMIPLEDAVEVIRKMELIIIDTIYKQKNGG
;
A
#
# COMPACT_ATOMS: atom_id res chain seq x y z
N MET A 1 0.46 29.13 -13.99
CA MET A 1 1.83 28.57 -13.92
C MET A 1 1.72 27.06 -13.82
N THR A 2 2.63 26.31 -14.44
CA THR A 2 2.64 24.84 -14.32
C THR A 2 3.16 24.46 -12.93
N THR A 3 2.49 23.56 -12.23
CA THR A 3 2.93 23.09 -10.90
C THR A 3 3.36 21.63 -10.99
N VAL A 4 4.42 21.29 -10.27
CA VAL A 4 4.92 19.92 -10.12
C VAL A 4 4.89 19.60 -8.63
N PHE A 5 4.21 18.53 -8.26
CA PHE A 5 4.11 18.14 -6.86
C PHE A 5 5.28 17.22 -6.49
N VAL A 6 5.96 17.51 -5.38
CA VAL A 6 7.03 16.69 -4.82
C VAL A 6 6.58 16.09 -3.50
N SER A 7 6.47 14.78 -3.50
CA SER A 7 6.31 13.95 -2.32
C SER A 7 7.67 13.44 -1.88
N SER A 8 8.02 13.66 -0.61
CA SER A 8 9.26 13.15 -0.02
C SER A 8 9.15 13.08 1.49
N THR A 9 9.90 12.17 2.10
CA THR A 9 9.99 12.04 3.55
C THR A 9 10.84 13.16 4.16
N PRO A 10 10.42 13.75 5.30
CA PRO A 10 11.02 15.00 5.77
C PRO A 10 12.36 14.83 6.48
N PHE A 11 12.67 13.66 7.08
CA PHE A 11 13.80 13.52 8.02
C PHE A 11 15.07 12.94 7.38
N ASP A 12 14.94 11.86 6.63
CA ASP A 12 16.00 11.18 5.88
C ASP A 12 16.40 11.97 4.62
N LEU A 13 15.47 12.67 3.99
CA LEU A 13 15.71 13.43 2.76
C LEU A 13 15.78 14.95 2.98
N ALA A 14 15.98 15.44 4.20
CA ALA A 14 16.01 16.88 4.50
C ALA A 14 17.01 17.67 3.63
N VAL A 15 18.21 17.12 3.42
CA VAL A 15 19.25 17.74 2.58
C VAL A 15 18.83 17.75 1.10
N HIS A 16 18.27 16.65 0.61
CA HIS A 16 17.75 16.50 -0.75
C HIS A 16 16.62 17.51 -1.02
N ARG A 17 15.67 17.65 -0.08
CA ARG A 17 14.57 18.61 -0.18
C ARG A 17 15.07 20.05 -0.26
N LYS A 18 16.05 20.40 0.56
CA LYS A 18 16.66 21.74 0.53
C LYS A 18 17.32 21.99 -0.82
N ARG A 19 18.11 21.05 -1.31
CA ARG A 19 18.81 21.16 -2.60
C ARG A 19 17.85 21.29 -3.78
N LEU A 20 16.79 20.47 -3.82
CA LEU A 20 15.73 20.55 -4.83
C LEU A 20 15.01 21.91 -4.79
N SER A 21 14.67 22.39 -3.60
CA SER A 21 14.01 23.70 -3.45
C SER A 21 14.90 24.85 -3.96
N GLU A 22 16.19 24.86 -3.58
CA GLU A 22 17.14 25.89 -4.00
C GLU A 22 17.35 25.91 -5.52
N GLU A 23 17.51 24.73 -6.14
CA GLU A 23 17.74 24.62 -7.57
C GLU A 23 16.52 25.06 -8.38
N PHE A 24 15.33 24.60 -8.00
CA PHE A 24 14.11 24.89 -8.74
C PHE A 24 13.62 26.33 -8.55
N THR A 25 13.95 26.95 -7.41
CA THR A 25 13.74 28.39 -7.21
C THR A 25 14.65 29.21 -8.12
N ARG A 26 15.88 28.73 -8.40
CA ARG A 26 16.90 29.47 -9.14
C ARG A 26 16.79 29.30 -10.66
N GLU A 27 16.61 28.08 -11.17
CA GLU A 27 16.85 27.77 -12.59
C GLU A 27 15.65 27.10 -13.27
N ALA A 28 14.96 26.18 -12.60
CA ALA A 28 13.88 25.40 -13.21
C ALA A 28 12.63 26.21 -13.55
N ALA A 29 12.29 27.22 -12.73
CA ALA A 29 11.16 28.10 -13.01
C ALA A 29 11.36 28.90 -14.31
N ALA A 30 12.60 29.27 -14.61
CA ALA A 30 12.96 29.96 -15.85
C ALA A 30 13.01 29.01 -17.06
N TYR A 31 13.45 27.77 -16.87
CA TYR A 31 13.65 26.81 -17.96
C TYR A 31 12.39 26.02 -18.34
N PHE A 32 11.59 25.60 -17.35
CA PHE A 32 10.39 24.76 -17.56
C PHE A 32 9.08 25.54 -17.42
N GLY A 33 9.12 26.79 -16.93
CA GLY A 33 7.91 27.55 -16.59
C GLY A 33 7.07 26.86 -15.50
N ALA A 34 7.72 26.06 -14.65
CA ALA A 34 7.09 25.23 -13.65
C ALA A 34 7.67 25.50 -12.25
N THR A 35 6.83 25.39 -11.23
CA THR A 35 7.22 25.55 -9.82
C THR A 35 7.04 24.22 -9.09
N LEU A 36 8.05 23.80 -8.32
CA LEU A 36 7.88 22.68 -7.40
C LEU A 36 7.03 23.11 -6.22
N THR A 37 6.08 22.26 -5.86
CA THR A 37 5.23 22.40 -4.69
C THR A 37 5.35 21.13 -3.87
N SER A 38 5.54 21.25 -2.56
CA SER A 38 5.47 20.14 -1.62
C SER A 38 4.52 20.50 -0.49
N ALA A 39 3.79 19.53 0.04
CA ALA A 39 3.02 19.73 1.26
C ALA A 39 3.96 19.94 2.46
N LEU A 40 3.56 20.82 3.38
CA LEU A 40 4.23 20.96 4.67
C LEU A 40 3.83 19.78 5.57
N PRO A 41 4.63 19.42 6.58
CA PRO A 41 4.28 18.37 7.53
C PRO A 41 2.88 18.58 8.13
N GLU A 42 2.56 19.82 8.53
CA GLU A 42 1.28 20.21 9.13
C GLU A 42 0.12 20.34 8.13
N THR A 43 0.36 20.16 6.83
CA THR A 43 -0.70 20.30 5.81
C THR A 43 -1.71 19.16 5.97
N PRO A 44 -3.01 19.47 6.18
CA PRO A 44 -4.06 18.46 6.26
C PRO A 44 -4.07 17.56 5.03
N ILE A 45 -4.45 16.30 5.22
CA ILE A 45 -4.41 15.29 4.16
C ILE A 45 -5.19 15.71 2.91
N GLU A 46 -6.39 16.27 3.07
CA GLU A 46 -7.23 16.67 1.94
C GLU A 46 -6.63 17.82 1.12
N ASP A 47 -5.99 18.78 1.78
CA ASP A 47 -5.32 19.90 1.11
C ASP A 47 -4.09 19.41 0.34
N ARG A 48 -3.34 18.47 0.93
CA ARG A 48 -2.22 17.78 0.30
C ARG A 48 -2.66 17.01 -0.95
N LEU A 49 -3.75 16.24 -0.87
CA LEU A 49 -4.31 15.54 -2.03
C LEU A 49 -4.84 16.52 -3.09
N ARG A 50 -5.42 17.66 -2.68
CA ARG A 50 -5.81 18.74 -3.61
C ARG A 50 -4.61 19.31 -4.36
N LEU A 51 -3.47 19.50 -3.70
CA LEU A 51 -2.25 19.95 -4.35
C LEU A 51 -1.77 18.94 -5.39
N VAL A 52 -1.77 17.64 -5.04
CA VAL A 52 -1.44 16.55 -5.98
C VAL A 52 -2.34 16.62 -7.21
N ARG A 53 -3.66 16.64 -7.03
CA ARG A 53 -4.65 16.70 -8.13
C ARG A 53 -4.46 17.89 -9.07
N SER A 54 -3.96 19.01 -8.56
CA SER A 54 -3.73 20.23 -9.34
C SER A 54 -2.40 20.24 -10.10
N ALA A 55 -1.49 19.30 -9.80
CA ALA A 55 -0.17 19.26 -10.40
C ALA A 55 -0.18 18.63 -11.79
N LYS A 56 0.71 19.12 -12.67
CA LYS A 56 0.90 18.53 -14.01
C LYS A 56 1.81 17.31 -14.01
N ALA A 57 2.63 17.16 -12.97
CA ALA A 57 3.46 15.99 -12.75
C ALA A 57 3.62 15.78 -11.24
N TYR A 58 3.75 14.51 -10.87
CA TYR A 58 4.03 14.05 -9.52
C TYR A 58 5.44 13.47 -9.48
N ILE A 59 6.22 13.87 -8.47
CA ILE A 59 7.54 13.34 -8.18
C ILE A 59 7.47 12.70 -6.79
N GLY A 60 7.71 11.40 -6.71
CA GLY A 60 7.86 10.69 -5.45
C GLY A 60 9.32 10.38 -5.19
N VAL A 61 9.87 10.90 -4.09
CA VAL A 61 11.24 10.61 -3.63
C VAL A 61 11.16 9.84 -2.32
N PHE A 62 11.63 8.59 -2.31
CA PHE A 62 11.51 7.69 -1.17
C PHE A 62 12.89 7.31 -0.65
N GLY A 63 13.12 7.63 0.63
CA GLY A 63 14.35 7.28 1.34
C GLY A 63 14.18 6.01 2.17
N MET A 64 14.51 6.07 3.45
CA MET A 64 14.54 4.94 4.39
C MET A 64 13.47 5.05 5.50
N VAL A 65 12.54 5.98 5.35
CA VAL A 65 11.44 6.22 6.30
C VAL A 65 10.11 5.97 5.58
N PHE A 66 9.17 5.28 6.23
CA PHE A 66 7.83 5.05 5.67
C PHE A 66 6.97 6.31 5.75
N GLY A 67 7.25 7.16 6.74
CA GLY A 67 6.60 8.44 6.97
C GLY A 67 5.41 8.33 7.91
N ASP A 68 4.68 9.44 8.04
CA ASP A 68 3.50 9.51 8.89
C ASP A 68 2.37 8.67 8.29
N VAL A 69 1.75 7.83 9.12
CA VAL A 69 0.65 6.96 8.72
C VAL A 69 -0.67 7.64 9.03
N ASP A 70 -1.53 7.77 8.04
CA ASP A 70 -2.91 8.17 8.26
C ASP A 70 -3.65 7.04 8.98
N ALA A 71 -4.13 7.35 10.18
CA ALA A 71 -4.85 6.39 11.00
C ALA A 71 -6.04 5.83 10.21
N SER A 72 -6.82 6.66 9.51
CA SER A 72 -8.08 6.20 8.90
C SER A 72 -7.91 5.14 7.80
N THR A 73 -6.78 5.17 7.09
CA THR A 73 -6.49 4.31 5.93
C THR A 73 -5.37 3.29 6.15
N GLY A 74 -4.58 3.44 7.22
CA GLY A 74 -3.41 2.60 7.51
C GLY A 74 -2.27 2.77 6.52
N LYS A 75 -2.28 3.82 5.68
CA LYS A 75 -1.26 4.10 4.66
C LYS A 75 -0.44 5.33 5.04
N SER A 76 0.81 5.38 4.60
CA SER A 76 1.60 6.60 4.80
C SER A 76 1.05 7.75 3.96
N LEU A 77 1.26 8.99 4.43
CA LEU A 77 0.83 10.19 3.70
C LEU A 77 1.44 10.23 2.30
N ILE A 78 2.71 9.84 2.15
CA ILE A 78 3.39 9.77 0.84
C ILE A 78 2.80 8.68 -0.06
N GLN A 79 2.35 7.56 0.52
CA GLN A 79 1.65 6.50 -0.22
C GLN A 79 0.28 6.99 -0.69
N LEU A 80 -0.44 7.75 0.13
CA LEU A 80 -1.73 8.34 -0.25
C LEU A 80 -1.56 9.39 -1.35
N GLU A 81 -0.55 10.25 -1.25
CA GLU A 81 -0.19 11.21 -2.30
C GLU A 81 0.11 10.49 -3.63
N TYR A 82 0.87 9.40 -3.59
CA TYR A 82 1.15 8.56 -4.76
C TYR A 82 -0.12 7.95 -5.35
N LEU A 83 -0.96 7.34 -4.52
CA LEU A 83 -2.22 6.73 -4.96
C LEU A 83 -3.15 7.76 -5.60
N GLU A 84 -3.21 8.96 -5.05
CA GLU A 84 -3.98 10.07 -5.64
C GLU A 84 -3.42 10.46 -7.01
N ALA A 85 -2.10 10.55 -7.16
CA ALA A 85 -1.47 10.81 -8.46
C ALA A 85 -1.83 9.73 -9.49
N GLN A 86 -1.84 8.45 -9.09
CA GLN A 86 -2.26 7.36 -9.97
C GLN A 86 -3.75 7.45 -10.34
N LEU A 87 -4.61 7.75 -9.36
CA LEU A 87 -6.06 7.86 -9.56
C LEU A 87 -6.41 8.92 -10.61
N TYR A 88 -5.70 10.05 -10.60
CA TYR A 88 -5.89 11.15 -11.54
C TYR A 88 -5.00 11.03 -12.80
N CYS A 89 -4.32 9.90 -12.97
CA CYS A 89 -3.45 9.62 -14.12
C CYS A 89 -2.38 10.71 -14.33
N ILE A 90 -1.86 11.26 -13.22
CA ILE A 90 -0.84 12.30 -13.26
C ILE A 90 0.50 11.67 -13.66
N PRO A 91 1.24 12.24 -14.63
CA PRO A 91 2.59 11.80 -14.96
C PRO A 91 3.45 11.68 -13.71
N THR A 92 3.91 10.46 -13.42
CA THR A 92 4.54 10.10 -12.15
C THR A 92 6.00 9.72 -12.37
N LEU A 93 6.90 10.37 -11.64
CA LEU A 93 8.33 10.10 -11.63
C LEU A 93 8.72 9.61 -10.24
N ILE A 94 9.35 8.43 -10.15
CA ILE A 94 9.66 7.79 -8.87
C ILE A 94 11.18 7.65 -8.71
N TYR A 95 11.67 8.12 -7.57
CA TYR A 95 13.06 8.10 -7.19
C TYR A 95 13.21 7.36 -5.86
N LEU A 96 14.03 6.31 -5.86
CA LEU A 96 14.37 5.57 -4.64
C LEU A 96 15.82 5.87 -4.26
N ILE A 97 16.08 5.97 -2.97
CA ILE A 97 17.45 6.06 -2.49
C ILE A 97 18.21 4.77 -2.80
N ASP A 98 19.46 4.90 -3.22
CA ASP A 98 20.38 3.77 -3.29
C ASP A 98 20.84 3.40 -1.87
N GLU A 99 20.41 2.24 -1.39
CA GLU A 99 20.68 1.79 -0.02
C GLU A 99 22.12 1.30 0.18
N ASP A 100 22.82 0.96 -0.91
CA ASP A 100 24.21 0.48 -0.89
C ASP A 100 25.20 1.65 -0.96
N GLU A 101 24.86 2.70 -1.71
CA GLU A 101 25.76 3.82 -1.97
C GLU A 101 25.47 5.08 -1.12
N HIS A 102 24.25 5.26 -0.61
CA HIS A 102 23.88 6.48 0.14
C HIS A 102 23.82 6.29 1.67
N PRO A 103 24.74 6.89 2.45
CA PRO A 103 24.74 6.74 3.90
C PRO A 103 23.64 7.58 4.57
N ILE A 104 22.73 6.92 5.30
CA ILE A 104 21.75 7.57 6.18
C ILE A 104 22.07 7.26 7.64
N LEU A 105 21.91 8.26 8.52
CA LEU A 105 22.06 8.05 9.96
C LEU A 105 21.02 7.04 10.47
N PRO A 106 21.39 6.04 11.30
CA PRO A 106 20.46 5.01 11.78
C PRO A 106 19.18 5.55 12.44
N LYS A 107 19.24 6.74 13.06
CA LYS A 107 18.06 7.42 13.64
C LYS A 107 17.00 7.83 12.63
N ASN A 108 17.36 7.91 11.35
CA ASN A 108 16.51 8.31 10.23
C ASN A 108 16.22 7.10 9.32
N VAL A 109 16.31 5.89 9.86
CA VAL A 109 15.97 4.64 9.18
C VAL A 109 14.87 3.99 9.98
N ASP A 110 13.73 3.72 9.34
CA ASP A 110 12.67 2.96 9.99
C ASP A 110 13.13 1.52 10.20
N THR A 111 12.70 0.93 11.32
CA THR A 111 13.02 -0.45 11.70
C THR A 111 11.76 -1.21 12.07
N GLY A 112 11.83 -2.55 12.03
CA GLY A 112 10.69 -3.41 12.33
C GLY A 112 9.60 -3.33 11.26
N ILE A 113 8.34 -3.21 11.69
CA ILE A 113 7.17 -3.29 10.80
C ILE A 113 7.14 -2.14 9.79
N ALA A 114 7.50 -0.92 10.20
CA ALA A 114 7.53 0.24 9.31
C ALA A 114 8.56 0.06 8.17
N ALA A 115 9.70 -0.58 8.46
CA ALA A 115 10.68 -0.92 7.44
C ALA A 115 10.14 -1.93 6.43
N GLN A 116 9.38 -2.92 6.90
CA GLN A 116 8.74 -3.90 6.03
C GLN A 116 7.70 -3.24 5.12
N TRP A 117 6.84 -2.37 5.66
CA TRP A 117 5.87 -1.62 4.85
C TRP A 117 6.54 -0.73 3.81
N LEU A 118 7.66 -0.09 4.16
CA LEU A 118 8.45 0.68 3.21
C LEU A 118 9.04 -0.22 2.12
N ALA A 119 9.60 -1.38 2.48
CA ALA A 119 10.16 -2.33 1.52
C ALA A 119 9.09 -2.85 0.55
N ASP A 120 7.93 -3.24 1.07
CA ASP A 120 6.79 -3.71 0.27
C ASP A 120 6.30 -2.60 -0.68
N PHE A 121 6.23 -1.36 -0.19
CA PHE A 121 5.83 -0.22 -1.00
C PHE A 121 6.86 0.12 -2.09
N LYS A 122 8.17 0.13 -1.77
CA LYS A 122 9.24 0.29 -2.75
C LYS A 122 9.22 -0.81 -3.82
N ALA A 123 8.96 -2.05 -3.43
CA ALA A 123 8.81 -3.17 -4.34
C ALA A 123 7.61 -2.97 -5.29
N GLN A 124 6.47 -2.51 -4.76
CA GLN A 124 5.29 -2.17 -5.57
C GLN A 124 5.59 -1.04 -6.58
N LEU A 125 6.30 0.00 -6.15
CA LEU A 125 6.71 1.12 -7.02
C LEU A 125 7.62 0.63 -8.14
N SER A 126 8.59 -0.22 -7.82
CA SER A 126 9.54 -0.81 -8.79
C SER A 126 8.87 -1.72 -9.81
N GLN A 127 7.75 -2.35 -9.47
CA GLN A 127 6.95 -3.14 -10.41
C GLN A 127 6.06 -2.29 -11.31
N SER A 128 5.65 -1.11 -10.83
CA SER A 128 4.63 -0.27 -11.49
C SER A 128 5.23 0.85 -12.34
N HIS A 129 6.45 1.29 -12.04
CA HIS A 129 7.10 2.45 -12.65
C HIS A 129 8.55 2.16 -13.06
N ASP A 130 9.05 2.95 -14.01
CA ASP A 130 10.49 3.06 -14.30
C ASP A 130 11.15 3.87 -13.17
N VAL A 131 11.54 3.16 -12.11
CA VAL A 131 12.15 3.74 -10.91
C VAL A 131 13.61 4.11 -11.18
N ARG A 132 14.02 5.29 -10.69
CA ARG A 132 15.43 5.68 -10.68
C ARG A 132 16.01 5.68 -9.28
N PHE A 133 17.19 5.11 -9.16
CA PHE A 133 17.97 5.16 -7.94
C PHE A 133 18.81 6.45 -7.90
N PHE A 134 19.07 6.98 -6.70
CA PHE A 134 19.96 8.13 -6.50
C PHE A 134 20.90 7.91 -5.32
N ASP A 135 22.13 8.40 -5.48
CA ASP A 135 23.23 8.23 -4.51
C ASP A 135 23.59 9.54 -3.79
N SER A 136 23.03 10.67 -4.22
CA SER A 136 23.39 12.00 -3.71
C SER A 136 22.33 13.05 -4.05
N PRO A 137 22.31 14.18 -3.32
CA PRO A 137 21.39 15.28 -3.62
C PRO A 137 21.56 15.87 -5.01
N ASP A 138 22.81 15.98 -5.51
CA ASP A 138 23.09 16.54 -6.82
C ASP A 138 22.69 15.58 -7.95
N ASP A 139 22.92 14.27 -7.77
CA ASP A 139 22.44 13.27 -8.71
C ASP A 139 20.91 13.28 -8.82
N LEU A 140 20.20 13.29 -7.69
CA LEU A 140 18.74 13.37 -7.65
C LEU A 140 18.22 14.58 -8.45
N VAL A 141 18.81 15.76 -8.25
CA VAL A 141 18.43 16.98 -8.98
C VAL A 141 18.67 16.82 -10.48
N ALA A 142 19.84 16.31 -10.88
CA ALA A 142 20.18 16.12 -12.29
C ALA A 142 19.20 15.14 -12.97
N LYS A 143 18.86 14.03 -12.31
CA LYS A 143 17.89 13.06 -12.85
C LYS A 143 16.49 13.67 -12.97
N ILE A 144 16.04 14.40 -11.95
CA ILE A 144 14.74 15.09 -11.98
C ILE A 144 14.68 16.11 -13.11
N HIS A 145 15.71 16.93 -13.31
CA HIS A 145 15.74 17.89 -14.42
C HIS A 145 15.60 17.21 -15.79
N ASN A 146 16.35 16.13 -16.02
CA ASN A 146 16.29 15.39 -17.28
C ASN A 146 14.90 14.79 -17.54
N ASP A 147 14.28 14.20 -16.52
CA ASP A 147 12.94 13.63 -16.67
C ASP A 147 11.86 14.67 -16.79
N LEU A 148 11.96 15.76 -16.06
CA LEU A 148 10.97 16.81 -16.12
C LEU A 148 10.98 17.48 -17.49
N HIS A 149 12.14 17.62 -18.12
CA HIS A 149 12.23 18.00 -19.52
C HIS A 149 11.44 17.05 -20.41
N ARG A 150 11.60 15.73 -20.25
CA ARG A 150 10.86 14.73 -21.03
C ARG A 150 9.34 14.81 -20.81
N VAL A 151 8.89 15.03 -19.58
CA VAL A 151 7.47 15.01 -19.20
C VAL A 151 6.75 16.33 -19.52
N LEU A 152 7.41 17.47 -19.33
CA LEU A 152 6.81 18.80 -19.53
C LEU A 152 7.06 19.38 -20.93
N SER A 153 7.99 18.81 -21.70
CA SER A 153 8.10 19.14 -23.12
C SER A 153 6.75 18.91 -23.80
N PRO A 154 6.27 19.81 -24.68
CA PRO A 154 5.10 19.54 -25.48
C PRO A 154 5.41 18.37 -26.41
N VAL A 155 5.01 17.16 -25.99
CA VAL A 155 5.05 15.98 -26.83
C VAL A 155 4.17 16.29 -28.04
N LYS A 156 4.77 16.42 -29.23
CA LYS A 156 4.05 16.17 -30.49
C LYS A 156 3.42 14.81 -30.30
N LYS A 157 2.10 14.77 -30.14
CA LYS A 157 1.31 13.56 -29.93
C LYS A 157 1.65 12.57 -31.04
N ALA A 158 2.58 11.67 -30.77
CA ALA A 158 2.62 10.40 -31.47
C ALA A 158 1.37 9.69 -30.97
N VAL A 159 0.35 9.68 -31.82
CA VAL A 159 -0.79 8.78 -31.68
C VAL A 159 -0.19 7.39 -31.48
N PRO A 160 -0.44 6.70 -30.36
CA PRO A 160 -0.06 5.31 -30.27
C PRO A 160 -0.81 4.62 -31.42
N ALA A 161 -0.04 4.06 -32.35
CA ALA A 161 -0.58 3.18 -33.38
C ALA A 161 -1.43 2.14 -32.65
N ALA A 162 -2.70 2.06 -33.08
CA ALA A 162 -3.65 1.09 -32.57
C ALA A 162 -2.97 -0.27 -32.45
N VAL A 163 -2.96 -0.82 -31.24
CA VAL A 163 -2.67 -2.23 -31.01
C VAL A 163 -3.63 -3.00 -31.91
N PRO A 164 -3.15 -3.77 -32.91
CA PRO A 164 -4.05 -4.60 -33.68
C PRO A 164 -4.65 -5.63 -32.73
N ALA A 165 -5.99 -5.75 -32.77
CA ALA A 165 -6.74 -6.76 -32.04
C ALA A 165 -6.11 -8.15 -32.24
N PRO A 166 -6.03 -9.01 -31.21
CA PRO A 166 -5.52 -10.35 -31.38
C PRO A 166 -6.42 -11.12 -32.35
N ALA A 167 -5.80 -11.68 -33.39
CA ALA A 167 -6.46 -12.54 -34.37
C ALA A 167 -7.07 -13.78 -33.69
N PRO A 168 -8.20 -14.31 -34.19
CA PRO A 168 -8.86 -15.46 -33.58
C PRO A 168 -7.99 -16.71 -33.74
N VAL A 169 -7.62 -17.32 -32.60
CA VAL A 169 -7.00 -18.64 -32.57
C VAL A 169 -7.98 -19.67 -33.11
N THR A 170 -7.60 -20.31 -34.21
CA THR A 170 -8.32 -21.42 -34.83
C THR A 170 -8.15 -22.67 -33.97
N VAL A 171 -9.23 -23.16 -33.37
CA VAL A 171 -9.25 -24.47 -32.70
C VAL A 171 -9.61 -25.52 -33.74
N ALA A 172 -8.69 -26.45 -34.02
CA ALA A 172 -8.95 -27.63 -34.85
C ALA A 172 -9.92 -28.59 -34.12
N PRO A 173 -10.82 -29.30 -34.83
CA PRO A 173 -11.91 -30.02 -34.21
C PRO A 173 -11.45 -31.33 -33.58
N VAL A 174 -11.81 -31.54 -32.31
CA VAL A 174 -11.72 -32.85 -31.65
C VAL A 174 -12.94 -33.68 -32.06
N THR A 175 -12.67 -34.81 -32.70
CA THR A 175 -13.65 -35.80 -33.16
C THR A 175 -14.33 -36.50 -31.98
N VAL A 176 -15.66 -36.45 -31.97
CA VAL A 176 -16.56 -37.27 -31.14
C VAL A 176 -16.70 -38.67 -31.75
N PRO A 177 -16.72 -39.75 -30.95
CA PRO A 177 -17.46 -40.95 -31.32
C PRO A 177 -18.77 -41.05 -30.53
N ALA A 178 -19.70 -41.74 -31.18
CA ALA A 178 -21.14 -41.68 -31.02
C ALA A 178 -21.71 -42.39 -29.78
N VAL A 179 -22.90 -41.89 -29.45
CA VAL A 179 -23.96 -42.41 -28.57
C VAL A 179 -24.21 -43.91 -28.71
N VAL A 180 -24.38 -44.58 -27.57
CA VAL A 180 -25.30 -45.71 -27.42
C VAL A 180 -26.08 -45.56 -26.10
N THR A 181 -27.38 -45.35 -26.20
CA THR A 181 -28.41 -45.59 -25.16
C THR A 181 -28.99 -46.99 -25.41
N PRO A 182 -29.53 -47.76 -24.44
CA PRO A 182 -30.67 -47.42 -23.56
C PRO A 182 -30.40 -47.85 -22.09
N GLN A 183 -31.22 -47.66 -21.04
CA GLN A 183 -32.66 -47.81 -20.86
C GLN A 183 -33.00 -47.40 -19.39
N ALA A 184 -34.22 -46.98 -19.12
CA ALA A 184 -34.70 -46.49 -17.82
C ALA A 184 -35.17 -47.61 -16.86
N GLN A 185 -34.98 -47.45 -15.54
CA GLN A 185 -35.91 -47.94 -14.51
C GLN A 185 -35.70 -47.26 -13.15
N ALA A 186 -36.76 -47.30 -12.33
CA ALA A 186 -37.15 -46.30 -11.35
C ALA A 186 -36.80 -46.62 -9.88
N ALA A 187 -36.79 -45.54 -9.07
CA ALA A 187 -37.17 -45.41 -7.66
C ALA A 187 -36.51 -46.31 -6.57
N SER A 188 -35.85 -45.68 -5.59
CA SER A 188 -36.23 -45.70 -4.16
C SER A 188 -35.25 -44.90 -3.27
N LEU A 189 -35.77 -44.33 -2.17
CA LEU A 189 -35.11 -43.46 -1.20
C LEU A 189 -34.10 -44.20 -0.29
N SER A 190 -32.98 -43.55 0.07
CA SER A 190 -32.52 -43.44 1.49
C SER A 190 -31.25 -42.56 1.64
N THR A 191 -31.38 -41.48 2.43
CA THR A 191 -30.44 -40.90 3.42
C THR A 191 -28.92 -41.06 3.25
N ALA A 192 -28.21 -39.94 3.06
CA ALA A 192 -27.13 -39.42 3.94
C ALA A 192 -26.23 -38.41 3.17
N ALA A 193 -26.16 -37.17 3.68
CA ALA A 193 -25.06 -36.25 3.36
C ALA A 193 -23.77 -36.73 4.05
N PRO A 194 -22.57 -36.43 3.52
CA PRO A 194 -21.97 -35.14 3.87
C PRO A 194 -21.19 -34.43 2.73
N GLU A 195 -21.36 -33.11 2.74
CA GLU A 195 -20.31 -32.08 2.76
C GLU A 195 -19.18 -32.11 1.71
N VAL A 196 -19.27 -31.13 0.82
CA VAL A 196 -18.27 -30.79 -0.21
C VAL A 196 -17.03 -30.21 0.44
N ALA A 197 -15.95 -30.99 0.49
CA ALA A 197 -14.62 -30.48 0.81
C ALA A 197 -14.07 -29.67 -0.38
N ALA A 198 -14.05 -28.34 -0.23
CA ALA A 198 -13.24 -27.46 -1.06
C ALA A 198 -11.74 -27.72 -0.78
N PRO A 199 -10.85 -27.70 -1.79
CA PRO A 199 -9.44 -28.01 -1.58
C PRO A 199 -8.74 -26.92 -0.74
N ALA A 200 -8.09 -27.37 0.32
CA ALA A 200 -7.31 -26.53 1.23
C ALA A 200 -6.13 -25.86 0.52
N VAL A 201 -6.19 -24.53 0.40
CA VAL A 201 -5.02 -23.70 0.08
C VAL A 201 -4.18 -23.58 1.36
N LYS A 202 -2.99 -24.19 1.36
CA LYS A 202 -1.98 -23.97 2.40
C LYS A 202 -1.45 -22.52 2.29
N LYS A 203 -2.13 -21.56 2.94
CA LYS A 203 -1.57 -20.23 3.19
C LYS A 203 -0.80 -20.26 4.51
N ASN A 204 0.48 -19.92 4.42
CA ASN A 204 1.42 -19.85 5.53
C ASN A 204 0.86 -18.90 6.61
N ALA A 205 0.31 -19.45 7.69
CA ALA A 205 -0.27 -18.69 8.80
C ALA A 205 0.85 -18.29 9.77
N GLN A 206 1.71 -17.34 9.38
CA GLN A 206 2.56 -16.68 10.36
C GLN A 206 1.65 -15.99 11.38
N ARG A 207 1.73 -16.41 12.64
CA ARG A 207 1.06 -15.78 13.79
C ARG A 207 2.10 -15.03 14.58
N TYR A 208 1.76 -13.84 15.06
CA TYR A 208 2.60 -13.10 15.98
C TYR A 208 2.26 -13.52 17.42
N LEU A 209 3.02 -14.47 17.98
CA LEU A 209 2.74 -15.00 19.32
C LEU A 209 2.90 -13.93 20.40
N LEU A 210 1.82 -13.64 21.13
CA LEU A 210 1.82 -12.64 22.19
C LEU A 210 2.19 -13.27 23.55
N THR A 211 3.13 -12.63 24.25
CA THR A 211 3.36 -12.92 25.67
C THR A 211 2.19 -12.43 26.51
N GLU A 212 1.95 -13.04 27.68
CA GLU A 212 0.83 -12.68 28.56
C GLU A 212 0.77 -11.18 28.93
N PRO A 213 1.90 -10.50 29.25
CA PRO A 213 1.87 -9.06 29.54
C PRO A 213 1.51 -8.21 28.31
N ARG A 214 1.93 -8.62 27.11
CA ARG A 214 1.59 -7.91 25.87
C ARG A 214 0.13 -8.12 25.49
N PHE A 215 -0.39 -9.33 25.68
CA PHE A 215 -1.80 -9.62 25.48
C PHE A 215 -2.68 -8.78 26.41
N ALA A 216 -2.38 -8.75 27.71
CA ALA A 216 -3.11 -7.94 28.68
C ALA A 216 -3.08 -6.43 28.33
N PHE A 217 -1.93 -5.93 27.87
CA PHE A 217 -1.78 -4.55 27.42
C PHE A 217 -2.69 -4.25 26.22
N PHE A 218 -2.60 -5.02 25.14
CA PHE A 218 -3.44 -4.78 23.96
C PHE A 218 -4.92 -5.00 24.23
N LYS A 219 -5.27 -6.04 25.01
CA LYS A 219 -6.63 -6.29 25.50
C LYS A 219 -7.22 -5.05 26.17
N SER A 220 -6.46 -4.40 27.07
CA SER A 220 -6.93 -3.19 27.77
C SER A 220 -7.26 -2.02 26.84
N LYS A 221 -6.63 -1.98 25.66
CA LYS A 221 -6.82 -0.91 24.67
C LYS A 221 -7.99 -1.20 23.73
N VAL A 222 -8.15 -2.46 23.32
CA VAL A 222 -9.18 -2.86 22.35
C VAL A 222 -10.53 -3.21 23.00
N LEU A 223 -10.58 -3.34 24.33
CA LEU A 223 -11.82 -3.60 25.08
C LEU A 223 -13.02 -2.69 24.69
N PRO A 224 -12.84 -1.38 24.42
CA PRO A 224 -13.95 -0.50 24.07
C PRO A 224 -14.63 -0.79 22.72
N VAL A 225 -13.98 -1.55 21.83
CA VAL A 225 -14.51 -1.85 20.49
C VAL A 225 -14.96 -3.31 20.34
N LEU A 226 -14.76 -4.12 21.38
CA LEU A 226 -15.20 -5.51 21.40
C LEU A 226 -16.69 -5.63 21.76
N PRO A 227 -17.36 -6.69 21.29
CA PRO A 227 -18.68 -7.07 21.79
C PRO A 227 -18.67 -7.29 23.32
N PRO A 228 -19.80 -7.06 24.01
CA PRO A 228 -19.92 -7.35 25.44
C PRO A 228 -19.67 -8.85 25.70
N ASP A 229 -19.05 -9.16 26.85
CA ASP A 229 -18.78 -10.53 27.32
C ASP A 229 -17.96 -11.41 26.36
N PHE A 230 -16.97 -10.81 25.67
CA PHE A 230 -16.10 -11.53 24.73
C PHE A 230 -14.99 -12.34 25.41
N ASP A 231 -14.81 -13.60 24.96
CA ASP A 231 -13.80 -14.53 25.48
C ASP A 231 -12.36 -14.15 25.12
N ASP A 232 -11.43 -14.42 26.04
CA ASP A 232 -10.01 -14.08 25.89
C ASP A 232 -9.28 -14.91 24.83
N ALA A 233 -9.68 -16.16 24.63
CA ALA A 233 -9.00 -17.06 23.69
C ALA A 233 -9.21 -16.64 22.22
N PRO A 234 -10.45 -16.39 21.74
CA PRO A 234 -10.68 -15.81 20.42
C PRO A 234 -10.06 -14.41 20.25
N LEU A 235 -9.99 -13.62 21.34
CA LEU A 235 -9.36 -12.30 21.31
C LEU A 235 -7.86 -12.39 21.08
N LYS A 236 -7.21 -13.30 21.80
CA LYS A 236 -5.78 -13.55 21.66
C LYS A 236 -5.48 -14.01 20.23
N ASP A 237 -6.21 -14.99 19.73
CA ASP A 237 -6.05 -15.47 18.34
C ASP A 237 -6.26 -14.34 17.33
N ALA A 238 -7.29 -13.50 17.50
CA ALA A 238 -7.55 -12.37 16.63
C ALA A 238 -6.41 -11.33 16.68
N LEU A 239 -5.88 -11.01 17.87
CA LEU A 239 -4.76 -10.07 18.03
C LEU A 239 -3.45 -10.61 17.44
N GLU A 240 -3.14 -11.89 17.61
CA GLU A 240 -1.94 -12.51 17.04
C GLU A 240 -1.98 -12.56 15.51
N LEU A 241 -3.16 -12.78 14.93
CA LEU A 241 -3.40 -12.72 13.50
C LEU A 241 -3.37 -11.29 12.97
N LEU A 242 -3.92 -10.34 13.72
CA LEU A 242 -3.94 -8.93 13.35
C LEU A 242 -2.54 -8.32 13.36
N LEU A 243 -1.73 -8.64 14.37
CA LEU A 243 -0.31 -8.25 14.45
C LEU A 243 0.56 -8.92 13.38
N ALA A 244 0.12 -10.05 12.83
CA ALA A 244 0.72 -10.69 11.66
C ALA A 244 0.13 -10.22 10.32
N SER A 245 -0.62 -9.11 10.32
CA SER A 245 -1.28 -8.52 9.15
C SER A 245 -2.23 -9.48 8.40
N ASN A 246 -2.76 -10.47 9.11
CA ASN A 246 -3.74 -11.42 8.57
C ASN A 246 -5.16 -11.01 9.00
N THR A 247 -5.61 -9.87 8.47
CA THR A 247 -6.87 -9.21 8.84
C THR A 247 -8.09 -10.08 8.60
N LEU A 248 -8.14 -10.81 7.48
CA LEU A 248 -9.26 -11.70 7.17
C LEU A 248 -9.34 -12.92 8.10
N ALA A 249 -8.19 -13.50 8.47
CA ALA A 249 -8.17 -14.59 9.44
C ALA A 249 -8.48 -14.09 10.85
N ALA A 250 -8.02 -12.89 11.22
CA ALA A 250 -8.37 -12.24 12.47
C ALA A 250 -9.88 -12.00 12.56
N ALA A 251 -10.50 -11.48 11.50
CA ALA A 251 -11.95 -11.26 11.42
C ALA A 251 -12.71 -12.58 11.48
N SER A 252 -12.22 -13.61 10.80
CA SER A 252 -12.79 -14.96 10.88
C SER A 252 -12.70 -15.56 12.29
N SER A 253 -11.60 -15.33 13.01
CA SER A 253 -11.42 -15.76 14.39
C SER A 253 -12.36 -15.02 15.35
N LEU A 254 -12.47 -13.71 15.16
CA LEU A 254 -13.35 -12.85 15.95
C LEU A 254 -14.83 -13.18 15.72
N ALA A 255 -15.23 -13.38 14.46
CA ALA A 255 -16.59 -13.78 14.08
C ALA A 255 -17.02 -15.08 14.76
N ARG A 256 -16.13 -16.09 14.79
CA ARG A 256 -16.38 -17.36 15.48
C ARG A 256 -16.49 -17.19 17.00
N GLY A 257 -15.62 -16.36 17.60
CA GLY A 257 -15.61 -16.13 19.04
C GLY A 257 -16.81 -15.34 19.55
N ALA A 258 -17.26 -14.34 18.79
CA ALA A 258 -18.36 -13.44 19.19
C ALA A 258 -19.73 -13.91 18.69
N MET A 259 -19.79 -14.95 17.86
CA MET A 259 -20.99 -15.35 17.13
C MET A 259 -21.63 -14.19 16.35
N ILE A 260 -20.81 -13.34 15.74
CA ILE A 260 -21.24 -12.21 14.91
C ILE A 260 -20.99 -12.51 13.43
N PRO A 261 -21.74 -11.87 12.51
CA PRO A 261 -21.45 -11.91 11.08
C PRO A 261 -20.00 -11.53 10.78
N LEU A 262 -19.42 -12.12 9.73
CA LEU A 262 -18.05 -11.81 9.31
C LEU A 262 -17.89 -10.32 8.96
N GLU A 263 -18.91 -9.69 8.39
CA GLU A 263 -18.91 -8.26 8.03
C GLU A 263 -18.76 -7.38 9.29
N ASP A 264 -19.52 -7.67 10.35
CA ASP A 264 -19.42 -6.97 11.63
C ASP A 264 -18.06 -7.22 12.29
N ALA A 265 -17.54 -8.45 12.18
CA ALA A 265 -16.22 -8.78 12.68
C ALA A 265 -15.09 -8.05 11.93
N VAL A 266 -15.22 -7.82 10.63
CA VAL A 266 -14.27 -7.02 9.83
C VAL A 266 -14.24 -5.58 10.33
N GLU A 267 -15.40 -4.99 10.64
CA GLU A 267 -15.48 -3.63 11.19
C GLU A 267 -14.86 -3.54 12.59
N VAL A 268 -15.08 -4.54 13.45
CA VAL A 268 -14.42 -4.60 14.75
C VAL A 268 -12.91 -4.76 14.60
N ILE A 269 -12.45 -5.66 13.73
CA ILE A 269 -11.02 -5.83 13.45
C ILE A 269 -10.38 -4.54 12.93
N ARG A 270 -11.05 -3.82 12.03
CA ARG A 270 -10.57 -2.52 11.56
C ARG A 270 -10.37 -1.56 12.73
N LYS A 271 -11.36 -1.44 13.63
CA LYS A 271 -11.25 -0.57 14.82
C LYS A 271 -10.14 -1.03 15.78
N MET A 272 -9.99 -2.33 15.99
CA MET A 272 -8.90 -2.90 16.80
C MET A 272 -7.54 -2.56 16.19
N GLU A 273 -7.41 -2.67 14.87
CA GLU A 273 -6.19 -2.35 14.13
C GLU A 273 -5.79 -0.88 14.32
N LEU A 274 -6.75 0.04 14.21
CA LEU A 274 -6.55 1.47 14.46
C LEU A 274 -6.04 1.75 15.88
N ILE A 275 -6.64 1.13 16.88
CA ILE A 275 -6.25 1.29 18.29
C ILE A 275 -4.84 0.75 18.52
N ILE A 276 -4.50 -0.39 17.91
CA ILE A 276 -3.17 -1.00 18.04
C ILE A 276 -2.13 -0.09 17.39
N ILE A 277 -2.39 0.42 16.19
CA ILE A 277 -1.50 1.35 15.48
C ILE A 277 -1.27 2.61 16.31
N ASP A 278 -2.34 3.26 16.79
CA ASP A 278 -2.25 4.45 17.65
C ASP A 278 -1.48 4.18 18.95
N THR A 279 -1.72 3.02 19.57
CA THR A 279 -1.02 2.62 20.80
C THR A 279 0.47 2.42 20.57
N ILE A 280 0.86 1.76 19.48
CA ILE A 280 2.27 1.55 19.12
C ILE A 280 2.94 2.90 18.80
N TYR A 281 2.25 3.78 18.08
CA TYR A 281 2.74 5.10 17.71
C TYR A 281 2.99 5.99 18.94
N LYS A 282 2.04 6.03 19.88
CA LYS A 282 2.19 6.78 21.15
C LYS A 282 3.32 6.25 22.02
N GLN A 283 3.56 4.93 22.02
CA GLN A 283 4.70 4.35 22.75
C GLN A 283 6.05 4.69 22.12
N LYS A 284 6.14 4.76 20.78
CA LYS A 284 7.37 5.14 20.06
C LYS A 284 7.76 6.60 20.31
N ASN A 285 6.77 7.48 20.51
CA ASN A 285 6.98 8.93 20.64
C ASN A 285 7.03 9.46 22.07
N GLY A 286 7.01 8.57 23.08
CA GLY A 286 7.03 8.94 24.50
C GLY A 286 5.68 9.49 24.98
N GLY A 287 4.98 8.69 25.79
CA GLY A 287 3.88 9.18 26.63
C GLY A 287 4.40 9.97 27.83
#